data_AF-A0A6L8NH06-F1
#
_entry.id   AF-A0A6L8NH06-F1
#
_cell.length_a   1.000
_cell.length_b   1.000
_cell.length_c   1.000
_cell.angle_alpha   90.00
_cell.angle_beta   90.00
_cell.angle_gamma   90.00
#
_symmetry.space_group_name_H-M   'P 1'
#
loop_
_entity.id
_entity.type
_entity.pdbx_description
1 polymer ?
#
loop_
_entity_poly.entity_id
_entity_poly.type
_entity_poly.pdbx_seq_one_letter_code
_entity_poly.pdbx_strand_id
1 'polypeptide(L)'
;MTTPVPLDRAKLLAARYRAAEARPYLASALYALTVVLSERVSTMAVDRYWRCYVAPAFVDATPVDELAGVWIHEAAHLLRDHHGRADRLPAAEQRDHRRVNIAQDCEINDDLLTDGLRLPPGRMEPRLFGLPGGRLFEEYLRNLPVSLPHPPDCGSGAHGVPAPWDLGEPSGTGTAGLGPVEAEALRRTTAQAVRAHTRTRGTVPAGWRRWAEEVLEPTVDWRKALTGAVREAAAWAGGAVDYTYRRPSRRTPALGGRVVLPSLRRPLPRVAVVVDTSGSMGDDDLAAALAEVSGVLREV
;
A
#
# COMPACT_ATOMS: atom_id res chain seq x y z
N MET A 1 7.30 -15.72 -38.98
CA MET A 1 7.05 -14.38 -38.39
C MET A 1 5.55 -14.26 -38.22
N THR A 2 5.05 -14.42 -36.99
CA THR A 2 3.64 -14.17 -36.66
C THR A 2 3.40 -12.66 -36.72
N THR A 3 2.39 -12.22 -37.47
CA THR A 3 1.96 -10.82 -37.49
C THR A 3 1.52 -10.38 -36.09
N PRO A 4 1.97 -9.22 -35.59
CA PRO A 4 1.56 -8.72 -34.28
C PRO A 4 0.04 -8.51 -34.27
N VAL A 5 -0.63 -9.12 -33.29
CA VAL A 5 -2.09 -9.00 -33.12
C VAL A 5 -2.38 -7.57 -32.63
N PRO A 6 -3.16 -6.76 -33.38
CA PRO A 6 -3.52 -5.43 -32.90
C PRO A 6 -4.40 -5.54 -31.66
N LEU A 7 -4.22 -4.63 -30.69
CA LEU A 7 -5.05 -4.60 -29.49
C LEU A 7 -6.49 -4.22 -29.83
N ASP A 8 -7.46 -5.10 -29.53
CA ASP A 8 -8.88 -4.76 -29.50
C ASP A 8 -9.17 -3.84 -28.30
N ARG A 9 -8.97 -2.54 -28.51
CA ARG A 9 -9.19 -1.50 -27.50
C ARG A 9 -10.66 -1.40 -27.11
N ALA A 10 -11.58 -1.61 -28.03
CA ALA A 10 -13.01 -1.51 -27.74
C ALA A 10 -13.43 -2.59 -26.73
N LYS A 11 -12.99 -3.82 -26.95
CA LYS A 11 -13.23 -4.94 -26.03
C LYS A 11 -12.57 -4.71 -24.66
N LEU A 12 -11.32 -4.27 -24.64
CA LEU A 12 -10.60 -3.99 -23.39
C LEU A 12 -11.32 -2.91 -22.55
N LEU A 13 -11.76 -1.82 -23.19
CA LEU A 13 -12.46 -0.72 -22.52
C LEU A 13 -13.89 -1.10 -22.13
N ALA A 14 -14.58 -1.93 -22.91
CA ALA A 14 -15.89 -2.48 -22.55
C ALA A 14 -15.80 -3.34 -21.29
N ALA A 15 -14.76 -4.18 -21.16
CA ALA A 15 -14.51 -4.96 -19.95
C ALA A 15 -14.23 -4.06 -18.73
N ARG A 16 -13.43 -3.00 -18.90
CA ARG A 16 -13.14 -2.02 -17.84
C ARG A 16 -14.40 -1.28 -17.38
N TYR A 17 -15.24 -0.86 -18.32
CA TYR A 17 -16.52 -0.24 -18.04
C TYR A 17 -17.44 -1.20 -17.27
N ARG A 18 -17.57 -2.45 -17.73
CA ARG A 18 -18.37 -3.47 -17.05
C ARG A 18 -17.91 -3.72 -15.61
N ALA A 19 -16.59 -3.75 -15.38
CA ALA A 19 -16.02 -3.86 -14.04
C ALA A 19 -16.45 -2.68 -13.15
N ALA A 20 -16.33 -1.45 -13.66
CA ALA A 20 -16.72 -0.24 -12.94
C ALA A 20 -18.24 -0.11 -12.72
N GLU A 21 -19.06 -0.53 -13.68
CA GLU A 21 -20.51 -0.54 -13.54
C GLU A 21 -20.96 -1.51 -12.45
N ALA A 22 -20.40 -2.72 -12.43
CA ALA A 22 -20.76 -3.74 -11.44
C ALA A 22 -20.19 -3.45 -10.05
N ARG A 23 -19.02 -2.78 -9.96
CA ARG A 23 -18.36 -2.39 -8.70
C ARG A 23 -18.02 -0.89 -8.73
N PRO A 24 -19.03 0.00 -8.62
CA PRO A 24 -18.84 1.44 -8.78
C PRO A 24 -17.91 2.04 -7.73
N TYR A 25 -17.80 1.42 -6.56
CA TYR A 25 -16.87 1.82 -5.51
C TYR A 25 -15.39 1.60 -5.89
N LEU A 26 -15.08 0.82 -6.93
CA LEU A 26 -13.72 0.63 -7.47
C LEU A 26 -13.45 1.49 -8.72
N ALA A 27 -14.44 2.24 -9.23
CA ALA A 27 -14.35 2.90 -10.52
C ALA A 27 -13.16 3.87 -10.62
N SER A 28 -12.90 4.68 -9.59
CA SER A 28 -11.76 5.60 -9.58
C SER A 28 -10.42 4.88 -9.74
N ALA A 29 -10.23 3.77 -9.03
CA ALA A 29 -9.03 2.95 -9.15
C ALA A 29 -8.93 2.29 -10.52
N LEU A 30 -10.04 1.73 -10.98
CA LEU A 30 -10.11 1.10 -12.29
C LEU A 30 -9.75 2.07 -13.39
N TYR A 31 -10.19 3.34 -13.36
CA TYR A 31 -9.90 4.34 -14.40
C TYR A 31 -8.56 5.08 -14.22
N ALA A 32 -7.92 4.98 -13.05
CA ALA A 32 -6.59 5.53 -12.82
C ALA A 32 -5.48 4.73 -13.53
N LEU A 33 -5.71 3.44 -13.82
CA LEU A 33 -4.72 2.60 -14.50
C LEU A 33 -4.38 3.13 -15.91
N THR A 34 -3.10 3.35 -16.22
CA THR A 34 -2.69 3.70 -17.58
C THR A 34 -2.45 2.43 -18.40
N VAL A 35 -3.15 2.26 -19.52
CA VAL A 35 -2.98 1.08 -20.39
C VAL A 35 -1.67 1.19 -21.16
N VAL A 36 -0.84 0.14 -21.07
CA VAL A 36 0.40 -0.02 -21.83
C VAL A 36 0.32 -1.29 -22.64
N LEU A 37 0.44 -1.17 -23.96
CA LEU A 37 0.55 -2.33 -24.84
C LEU A 37 1.87 -3.05 -24.59
N SER A 38 1.84 -4.36 -24.36
CA SER A 38 3.08 -5.13 -24.16
C SER A 38 2.94 -6.55 -24.72
N GLU A 39 3.85 -6.92 -25.63
CA GLU A 39 3.99 -8.31 -26.11
C GLU A 39 4.87 -9.17 -25.17
N ARG A 40 5.40 -8.57 -24.10
CA ARG A 40 6.32 -9.22 -23.16
C ARG A 40 5.62 -9.82 -21.95
N VAL A 41 4.36 -9.45 -21.73
CA VAL A 41 3.49 -10.07 -20.73
C VAL A 41 2.62 -11.14 -21.41
N SER A 42 2.26 -12.18 -20.67
CA SER A 42 1.42 -13.26 -21.19
C SER A 42 -0.09 -12.99 -21.05
N THR A 43 -0.47 -12.14 -20.09
CA THR A 43 -1.86 -11.78 -19.79
C THR A 43 -2.00 -10.27 -19.57
N MET A 44 -2.32 -9.84 -18.36
CA MET A 44 -2.22 -8.47 -17.88
C MET A 44 -1.28 -8.44 -16.67
N ALA A 45 -0.63 -7.31 -16.44
CA ALA A 45 0.25 -7.11 -15.29
C ALA A 45 0.26 -5.63 -14.92
N VAL A 46 0.63 -5.30 -13.69
CA VAL A 46 0.76 -3.92 -13.22
C VAL A 46 2.16 -3.62 -12.72
N ASP A 47 2.56 -2.36 -12.82
CA ASP A 47 3.71 -1.84 -12.10
C ASP A 47 3.31 -0.97 -10.89
N ARG A 48 4.33 -0.58 -10.11
CA ARG A 48 4.19 0.28 -8.93
C ARG A 48 3.62 1.67 -9.24
N TYR A 49 3.61 2.09 -10.50
CA TYR A 49 3.18 3.41 -10.96
C TYR A 49 1.79 3.37 -11.62
N TRP A 50 0.99 2.35 -11.32
CA TRP A 50 -0.37 2.20 -11.83
C TRP A 50 -0.46 2.13 -13.36
N ARG A 51 0.57 1.62 -14.02
CA ARG A 51 0.48 1.23 -15.43
C ARG A 51 0.08 -0.23 -15.52
N CYS A 52 -0.92 -0.51 -16.35
CA CYS A 52 -1.41 -1.85 -16.63
C CYS A 52 -0.92 -2.27 -18.02
N TYR A 53 -0.02 -3.24 -18.04
CA TYR A 53 0.54 -3.87 -19.22
C TYR A 53 -0.42 -4.91 -19.75
N VAL A 54 -0.70 -4.89 -21.05
CA VAL A 54 -1.77 -5.70 -21.66
C VAL A 54 -1.24 -6.44 -22.89
N ALA A 55 -1.37 -7.77 -22.89
CA ALA A 55 -1.10 -8.62 -24.04
C ALA A 55 -2.30 -8.63 -25.01
N PRO A 56 -2.13 -8.26 -26.30
CA PRO A 56 -3.22 -8.25 -27.28
C PRO A 56 -3.86 -9.61 -27.51
N ALA A 57 -3.04 -10.66 -27.62
CA ALA A 57 -3.52 -12.02 -27.84
C ALA A 57 -4.39 -12.51 -26.66
N PHE A 58 -4.05 -12.12 -25.44
CA PHE A 58 -4.86 -12.43 -24.27
C PHE A 58 -6.20 -11.70 -24.29
N VAL A 59 -6.22 -10.40 -24.65
CA VAL A 59 -7.47 -9.64 -24.80
C VAL A 59 -8.36 -10.24 -25.88
N ASP A 60 -7.80 -10.65 -27.02
CA ASP A 60 -8.54 -11.27 -28.10
C ASP A 60 -9.17 -12.61 -27.67
N ALA A 61 -8.40 -13.46 -26.99
CA ALA A 61 -8.85 -14.77 -26.54
C ALA A 61 -9.84 -14.75 -25.36
N THR A 62 -9.81 -13.70 -24.52
CA THR A 62 -10.54 -13.69 -23.24
C THR A 62 -11.92 -13.03 -23.36
N PRO A 63 -13.02 -13.66 -22.91
CA PRO A 63 -14.34 -13.05 -22.86
C PRO A 63 -14.40 -11.74 -22.04
N VAL A 64 -15.35 -10.85 -22.37
CA VAL A 64 -15.47 -9.52 -21.74
C VAL A 64 -15.76 -9.60 -20.23
N ASP A 65 -16.55 -10.58 -19.79
CA ASP A 65 -16.87 -10.82 -18.39
C ASP A 65 -15.67 -11.32 -17.59
N GLU A 66 -14.84 -12.19 -18.17
CA GLU A 66 -13.58 -12.62 -17.56
C GLU A 66 -12.54 -11.49 -17.54
N LEU A 67 -12.40 -10.72 -18.62
CA LEU A 67 -11.53 -9.54 -18.66
C LEU A 67 -11.92 -8.48 -17.61
N ALA A 68 -13.21 -8.34 -17.31
CA ALA A 68 -13.67 -7.44 -16.25
C ALA A 68 -13.17 -7.91 -14.87
N GLY A 69 -13.10 -9.23 -14.65
CA GLY A 69 -12.48 -9.82 -13.46
C GLY A 69 -10.97 -9.56 -13.40
N VAL A 70 -10.26 -9.71 -14.53
CA VAL A 70 -8.82 -9.41 -14.61
C VAL A 70 -8.54 -7.94 -14.31
N TRP A 71 -9.35 -7.01 -14.82
CA TRP A 71 -9.22 -5.59 -14.49
C TRP A 71 -9.27 -5.31 -12.98
N ILE A 72 -10.20 -5.96 -12.28
CA ILE A 72 -10.36 -5.81 -10.84
C ILE A 72 -9.21 -6.51 -10.11
N HIS A 73 -8.76 -7.66 -10.61
CA HIS A 73 -7.59 -8.37 -10.07
C HIS A 73 -6.34 -7.49 -10.11
N GLU A 74 -6.00 -6.94 -11.27
CA GLU A 74 -4.84 -6.05 -11.43
C GLU A 74 -4.94 -4.80 -10.55
N ALA A 75 -6.13 -4.17 -10.51
CA ALA A 75 -6.37 -3.03 -9.62
C ALA A 75 -6.23 -3.41 -8.13
N ALA A 76 -6.62 -4.64 -7.76
CA ALA A 76 -6.56 -5.10 -6.38
C ALA A 76 -5.12 -5.24 -5.86
N HIS A 77 -4.15 -5.67 -6.69
CA HIS A 77 -2.74 -5.66 -6.30
C HIS A 77 -2.29 -4.26 -5.84
N LEU A 78 -2.67 -3.23 -6.59
CA LEU A 78 -2.26 -1.86 -6.29
C LEU A 78 -3.04 -1.27 -5.12
N LEU A 79 -4.36 -1.51 -5.05
CA LEU A 79 -5.21 -1.06 -3.96
C LEU A 79 -4.79 -1.63 -2.61
N ARG A 80 -4.38 -2.91 -2.58
CA ARG A 80 -3.90 -3.61 -1.39
C ARG A 80 -2.43 -3.38 -1.06
N ASP A 81 -1.75 -2.49 -1.80
CA ASP A 81 -0.33 -2.22 -1.66
C ASP A 81 0.52 -3.50 -1.67
N HIS A 82 0.20 -4.45 -2.55
CA HIS A 82 0.85 -5.76 -2.59
C HIS A 82 2.38 -5.66 -2.76
N HIS A 83 2.85 -4.78 -3.65
CA HIS A 83 4.29 -4.55 -3.81
C HIS A 83 4.93 -3.93 -2.56
N GLY A 84 4.28 -2.95 -1.93
CA GLY A 84 4.78 -2.31 -0.72
C GLY A 84 4.79 -3.26 0.49
N ARG A 85 3.79 -4.14 0.59
CA ARG A 85 3.75 -5.24 1.58
C ARG A 85 4.81 -6.30 1.29
N ALA A 86 5.04 -6.65 0.02
CA ALA A 86 6.09 -7.58 -0.39
C ALA A 86 7.49 -7.08 0.00
N ASP A 87 7.76 -5.78 -0.16
CA ASP A 87 9.04 -5.16 0.25
C ASP A 87 9.31 -5.25 1.76
N ARG A 88 8.26 -5.43 2.57
CA ARG A 88 8.34 -5.54 4.04
C ARG A 88 8.50 -6.97 4.53
N LEU A 89 8.43 -7.98 3.65
CA LEU A 89 8.65 -9.38 4.00
C LEU A 89 10.09 -9.64 4.45
N PRO A 90 10.37 -10.73 5.18
CA PRO A 90 11.73 -11.17 5.42
C PRO A 90 12.52 -11.36 4.11
N ALA A 91 13.79 -10.97 4.08
CA ALA A 91 14.63 -11.05 2.88
C ALA A 91 14.74 -12.46 2.27
N ALA A 92 14.54 -13.51 3.06
CA ALA A 92 14.49 -14.89 2.56
C ALA A 92 13.24 -15.15 1.69
N GLU A 93 12.09 -14.60 2.09
CA GLU A 93 10.82 -14.75 1.39
C GLU A 93 10.77 -13.87 0.13
N GLN A 94 11.35 -12.66 0.17
CA GLN A 94 11.42 -11.75 -0.98
C GLN A 94 12.16 -12.34 -2.19
N ARG A 95 13.07 -13.30 -1.98
CA ARG A 95 13.86 -13.92 -3.07
C ARG A 95 13.01 -14.73 -4.04
N ASP A 96 11.89 -15.28 -3.57
CA ASP A 96 10.96 -16.04 -4.39
C ASP A 96 9.72 -15.20 -4.70
N HIS A 97 9.90 -14.19 -5.55
CA HIS A 97 8.83 -13.29 -5.99
C HIS A 97 7.67 -14.04 -6.67
N ARG A 98 7.94 -15.21 -7.26
CA ARG A 98 6.90 -16.06 -7.84
C ARG A 98 5.99 -16.64 -6.75
N ARG A 99 6.54 -17.11 -5.62
CA ARG A 99 5.74 -17.51 -4.46
C ARG A 99 4.91 -16.36 -3.92
N VAL A 100 5.50 -15.17 -3.86
CA VAL A 100 4.80 -13.95 -3.43
C VAL A 100 3.63 -13.64 -4.37
N ASN A 101 3.84 -13.68 -5.69
CA ASN A 101 2.77 -13.48 -6.68
C ASN A 101 1.64 -14.50 -6.50
N ILE A 102 1.94 -15.79 -6.37
CA ILE A 102 0.91 -16.83 -6.16
C ILE A 102 0.11 -16.58 -4.89
N ALA A 103 0.78 -16.20 -3.80
CA ALA A 103 0.10 -15.93 -2.54
C ALA A 103 -0.83 -14.71 -2.65
N GLN A 104 -0.40 -13.67 -3.36
CA GLN A 104 -1.15 -12.46 -3.62
C GLN A 104 -2.36 -12.72 -4.52
N ASP A 105 -2.18 -13.51 -5.57
CA ASP A 105 -3.27 -13.96 -6.43
C ASP A 105 -4.30 -14.77 -5.64
N CYS A 106 -3.85 -15.61 -4.69
CA CYS A 106 -4.74 -16.34 -3.80
C CYS A 106 -5.60 -15.41 -2.92
N GLU A 107 -5.02 -14.34 -2.35
CA GLU A 107 -5.74 -13.31 -1.56
C GLU A 107 -6.75 -12.52 -2.41
N ILE A 108 -6.45 -12.28 -3.68
CA ILE A 108 -7.35 -11.54 -4.56
C ILE A 108 -8.45 -12.45 -5.09
N ASN A 109 -8.08 -13.60 -5.66
CA ASN A 109 -8.99 -14.42 -6.42
C ASN A 109 -10.03 -15.13 -5.55
N ASP A 110 -9.76 -15.44 -4.29
CA ASP A 110 -10.78 -15.99 -3.39
C ASP A 110 -11.90 -14.96 -3.10
N ASP A 111 -11.55 -13.69 -2.89
CA ASP A 111 -12.49 -12.58 -2.72
C ASP A 111 -13.28 -12.34 -4.02
N LEU A 112 -12.62 -12.34 -5.19
CA LEU A 112 -13.29 -12.13 -6.47
C LEU A 112 -14.27 -13.26 -6.81
N LEU A 113 -13.90 -14.51 -6.54
CA LEU A 113 -14.77 -15.66 -6.76
C LEU A 113 -15.95 -15.67 -5.78
N THR A 114 -15.72 -15.25 -4.54
CA THR A 114 -16.80 -15.07 -3.54
C THR A 114 -17.77 -13.95 -3.95
N ASP A 115 -17.27 -12.90 -4.61
CA ASP A 115 -18.09 -11.83 -5.24
C ASP A 115 -18.70 -12.26 -6.60
N GLY A 116 -18.58 -13.53 -6.98
CA GLY A 116 -19.20 -14.09 -8.18
C GLY A 116 -18.62 -13.58 -9.50
N LEU A 117 -17.39 -13.03 -9.50
CA LEU A 117 -16.71 -12.68 -10.74
C LEU A 117 -16.23 -13.93 -11.47
N ARG A 118 -16.25 -13.84 -12.80
CA ARG A 118 -15.62 -14.82 -13.68
C ARG A 118 -14.17 -14.41 -13.90
N LEU A 119 -13.30 -15.41 -13.86
CA LEU A 119 -11.86 -15.25 -14.04
C LEU A 119 -11.38 -16.31 -15.03
N PRO A 120 -10.38 -15.98 -15.88
CA PRO A 120 -9.82 -16.92 -16.85
C PRO A 120 -9.32 -18.22 -16.22
N PRO A 121 -9.21 -19.31 -17.01
CA PRO A 121 -8.53 -20.52 -16.58
C PRO A 121 -7.06 -20.24 -16.23
N GLY A 122 -6.51 -21.00 -15.28
CA GLY A 122 -5.12 -20.85 -14.83
C GLY A 122 -4.89 -19.83 -13.71
N ARG A 123 -5.94 -19.15 -13.24
CA ARG A 123 -5.89 -18.31 -12.03
C ARG A 123 -5.45 -19.11 -10.79
N MET A 124 -4.66 -18.47 -9.92
CA MET A 124 -4.26 -19.07 -8.65
C MET A 124 -5.30 -18.80 -7.57
N GLU A 125 -5.67 -19.81 -6.80
CA GLU A 125 -6.66 -19.71 -5.73
C GLU A 125 -6.32 -20.71 -4.60
N PRO A 126 -6.68 -20.39 -3.33
CA PRO A 126 -6.24 -21.18 -2.17
C PRO A 126 -6.59 -22.67 -2.26
N ARG A 127 -7.77 -22.99 -2.82
CA ARG A 127 -8.27 -24.36 -2.96
C ARG A 127 -7.39 -25.26 -3.84
N LEU A 128 -6.63 -24.70 -4.79
CA LEU A 128 -5.66 -25.47 -5.59
C LEU A 128 -4.52 -26.05 -4.75
N PHE A 129 -4.29 -25.47 -3.58
CA PHE A 129 -3.23 -25.85 -2.63
C PHE A 129 -3.78 -26.51 -1.37
N GLY A 130 -5.09 -26.80 -1.31
CA GLY A 130 -5.75 -27.34 -0.11
C GLY A 130 -5.84 -26.32 1.04
N LEU A 131 -5.73 -25.02 0.76
CA LEU A 131 -5.77 -23.96 1.76
C LEU A 131 -7.19 -23.37 1.88
N PRO A 132 -7.62 -22.93 3.08
CA PRO A 132 -8.89 -22.25 3.26
C PRO A 132 -8.87 -20.85 2.62
N GLY A 133 -10.00 -20.37 2.14
CA GLY A 133 -10.14 -18.99 1.64
C GLY A 133 -10.21 -17.93 2.74
N GLY A 134 -10.15 -16.66 2.34
CA GLY A 134 -10.36 -15.47 3.17
C GLY A 134 -9.13 -15.01 3.98
N ARG A 135 -7.92 -15.50 3.66
CA ARG A 135 -6.67 -15.12 4.32
C ARG A 135 -5.90 -14.06 3.54
N LEU A 136 -5.00 -13.37 4.22
CA LEU A 136 -4.04 -12.46 3.60
C LEU A 136 -2.91 -13.23 2.91
N PHE A 137 -2.25 -12.62 1.93
CA PHE A 137 -1.20 -13.26 1.16
C PHE A 137 -0.03 -13.69 2.05
N GLU A 138 0.29 -12.96 3.13
CA GLU A 138 1.38 -13.32 4.04
C GLU A 138 1.08 -14.65 4.76
N GLU A 139 -0.20 -14.95 5.03
CA GLU A 139 -0.60 -16.26 5.56
C GLU A 139 -0.51 -17.34 4.48
N TYR A 140 -0.93 -17.06 3.25
CA TYR A 140 -0.79 -18.02 2.15
C TYR A 140 0.67 -18.33 1.85
N LEU A 141 1.54 -17.33 1.80
CA LEU A 141 2.96 -17.46 1.47
C LEU A 141 3.68 -18.48 2.36
N ARG A 142 3.36 -18.47 3.66
CA ARG A 142 3.91 -19.41 4.66
C ARG A 142 3.43 -20.85 4.47
N ASN A 143 2.22 -21.03 3.95
CA ASN A 143 1.56 -22.32 3.84
C ASN A 143 1.56 -22.92 2.42
N LEU A 144 2.03 -22.16 1.42
CA LEU A 144 2.14 -22.66 0.05
C LEU A 144 3.12 -23.84 -0.04
N PRO A 145 2.80 -24.90 -0.79
CA PRO A 145 3.67 -26.07 -0.94
C PRO A 145 4.97 -25.70 -1.66
N VAL A 146 6.00 -26.55 -1.55
CA VAL A 146 7.31 -26.31 -2.18
C VAL A 146 7.21 -26.39 -3.71
N SER A 147 6.47 -27.36 -4.23
CA SER A 147 6.21 -27.49 -5.67
C SER A 147 5.02 -26.63 -6.06
N LEU A 148 5.24 -25.71 -7.01
CA LEU A 148 4.25 -24.73 -7.41
C LEU A 148 4.08 -24.70 -8.93
N PRO A 149 2.86 -24.44 -9.43
CA PRO A 149 2.58 -24.22 -10.85
C PRO A 149 3.22 -22.92 -11.33
N HIS A 150 3.45 -22.75 -12.63
CA HIS A 150 3.97 -21.50 -13.18
C HIS A 150 2.79 -20.55 -13.46
N PRO A 151 2.49 -19.59 -12.56
CA PRO A 151 1.37 -18.66 -12.79
C PRO A 151 1.76 -17.64 -13.87
N PRO A 152 0.77 -16.91 -14.41
CA PRO A 152 1.02 -15.60 -14.98
C PRO A 152 1.75 -14.70 -13.98
N ASP A 153 2.61 -13.83 -14.48
CA ASP A 153 3.32 -12.83 -13.68
C ASP A 153 2.51 -11.53 -13.68
N CYS A 154 2.05 -11.11 -12.50
CA CYS A 154 1.22 -9.90 -12.31
C CYS A 154 2.08 -8.62 -12.22
N GLY A 155 3.40 -8.75 -12.33
CA GLY A 155 4.35 -7.65 -12.47
C GLY A 155 4.77 -6.97 -11.16
N SER A 156 5.61 -5.94 -11.29
CA SER A 156 6.26 -5.29 -10.14
C SER A 156 5.29 -4.58 -9.19
N GLY A 157 4.09 -4.24 -9.64
CA GLY A 157 3.00 -3.69 -8.82
C GLY A 157 2.36 -4.73 -7.89
N ALA A 158 2.56 -6.02 -8.18
CA ALA A 158 2.20 -7.14 -7.34
C ALA A 158 3.35 -7.53 -6.40
N HIS A 159 4.42 -8.13 -6.95
CA HIS A 159 5.46 -8.78 -6.15
C HIS A 159 6.68 -7.88 -5.84
N GLY A 160 6.71 -6.65 -6.34
CA GLY A 160 7.73 -5.66 -6.00
C GLY A 160 9.06 -5.77 -6.76
N VAL A 161 9.28 -6.77 -7.61
CA VAL A 161 10.54 -6.88 -8.36
C VAL A 161 10.37 -6.20 -9.71
N PRO A 162 11.24 -5.24 -10.13
CA PRO A 162 11.15 -4.61 -11.44
C PRO A 162 11.14 -5.67 -12.55
N ALA A 163 10.10 -5.62 -13.38
CA ALA A 163 9.95 -6.56 -14.48
C ALA A 163 10.63 -6.02 -15.75
N PRO A 164 11.04 -6.90 -16.69
CA PRO A 164 11.71 -6.44 -17.90
C PRO A 164 10.87 -5.51 -18.77
N TRP A 165 9.53 -5.56 -18.67
CA TRP A 165 8.58 -4.69 -19.39
C TRP A 165 8.25 -3.39 -18.66
N ASP A 166 8.73 -3.19 -17.43
CA ASP A 166 8.46 -1.97 -16.67
C ASP A 166 9.08 -0.75 -17.37
N LEU A 167 8.35 0.36 -17.37
CA LEU A 167 8.79 1.60 -18.03
C LEU A 167 9.64 2.50 -17.10
N GLY A 168 9.93 2.05 -15.88
CA GLY A 168 10.66 2.84 -14.87
C GLY A 168 9.85 4.05 -14.37
N GLU A 169 10.45 4.92 -13.56
CA GLU A 169 9.72 6.05 -12.97
C GLU A 169 9.04 6.93 -14.05
N PRO A 170 7.82 7.44 -13.81
CA PRO A 170 7.18 8.38 -14.72
C PRO A 170 8.07 9.61 -14.94
N SER A 171 8.55 9.80 -16.17
CA SER A 171 9.21 11.03 -16.60
C SER A 171 8.20 11.93 -17.32
N GLY A 172 8.41 13.24 -17.28
CA GLY A 172 7.47 14.22 -17.86
C GLY A 172 7.20 14.08 -19.36
N THR A 173 7.96 13.23 -20.07
CA THR A 173 7.79 12.90 -21.50
C THR A 173 7.41 11.44 -21.76
N GLY A 174 7.29 10.63 -20.70
CA GLY A 174 6.99 9.19 -20.77
C GLY A 174 5.49 8.88 -20.68
N THR A 175 5.18 7.58 -20.66
CA THR A 175 3.80 7.12 -20.39
C THR A 175 3.39 7.50 -18.97
N ALA A 176 2.24 8.17 -18.84
CA ALA A 176 1.72 8.63 -17.56
C ALA A 176 1.57 7.48 -16.55
N GLY A 177 1.95 7.74 -15.31
CA GLY A 177 1.79 6.84 -14.17
C GLY A 177 1.62 7.66 -12.90
N LEU A 178 1.11 7.03 -11.86
CA LEU A 178 0.84 7.69 -10.58
C LEU A 178 2.10 7.68 -9.72
N GLY A 179 2.41 8.82 -9.12
CA GLY A 179 3.42 8.89 -8.07
C GLY A 179 2.94 8.26 -6.76
N PRO A 180 3.83 8.00 -5.79
CA PRO A 180 3.46 7.38 -4.51
C PRO A 180 2.37 8.15 -3.74
N VAL A 181 2.41 9.48 -3.76
CA VAL A 181 1.42 10.34 -3.07
C VAL A 181 0.05 10.25 -3.73
N GLU A 182 0.00 10.26 -5.06
CA GLU A 182 -1.26 10.15 -5.81
C GLU A 182 -1.87 8.76 -5.66
N ALA A 183 -1.03 7.71 -5.68
CA ALA A 183 -1.44 6.34 -5.41
C ALA A 183 -2.08 6.19 -4.02
N GLU A 184 -1.47 6.79 -2.99
CA GLU A 184 -2.01 6.76 -1.64
C GLU A 184 -3.33 7.53 -1.50
N ALA A 185 -3.41 8.72 -2.09
CA ALA A 185 -4.65 9.49 -2.15
C ALA A 185 -5.77 8.71 -2.86
N LEU A 186 -5.44 7.99 -3.94
CA LEU A 186 -6.37 7.15 -4.68
C LEU A 186 -6.84 5.94 -3.86
N ARG A 187 -5.95 5.25 -3.13
CA ARG A 187 -6.33 4.18 -2.20
C ARG A 187 -7.31 4.68 -1.15
N ARG A 188 -6.98 5.80 -0.51
CA ARG A 188 -7.83 6.41 0.53
C ARG A 188 -9.19 6.85 -0.02
N THR A 189 -9.22 7.44 -1.22
CA THR A 189 -10.47 7.82 -1.91
C THR A 189 -11.32 6.60 -2.25
N THR A 190 -10.69 5.54 -2.76
CA THR A 190 -11.38 4.27 -3.09
C THR A 190 -11.94 3.61 -1.82
N ALA A 191 -11.18 3.59 -0.73
CA ALA A 191 -11.64 3.09 0.56
C ALA A 191 -12.85 3.89 1.08
N GLN A 192 -12.85 5.23 0.95
CA GLN A 192 -14.02 6.05 1.30
C GLN A 192 -15.24 5.70 0.45
N ALA A 193 -15.07 5.45 -0.85
CA ALA A 193 -16.14 5.04 -1.74
C ALA A 193 -16.72 3.66 -1.35
N VAL A 194 -15.85 2.70 -0.98
CA VAL A 194 -16.26 1.39 -0.46
C VAL A 194 -17.07 1.55 0.84
N ARG A 195 -16.59 2.34 1.80
CA ARG A 195 -17.29 2.60 3.07
C ARG A 195 -18.63 3.30 2.85
N ALA A 196 -18.68 4.26 1.94
CA ALA A 196 -19.93 4.95 1.58
C ALA A 196 -20.94 3.98 0.94
N HIS A 197 -20.49 3.12 0.03
CA HIS A 197 -21.35 2.13 -0.63
C HIS A 197 -21.88 1.07 0.35
N THR A 198 -21.09 0.71 1.37
CA THR A 198 -21.51 -0.22 2.43
C THR A 198 -22.64 0.36 3.30
N ARG A 199 -22.70 1.69 3.46
CA ARG A 199 -23.74 2.38 4.26
C ARG A 199 -25.05 2.58 3.49
N THR A 200 -25.01 2.50 2.16
CA THR A 200 -26.23 2.54 1.33
C THR A 200 -26.79 1.12 1.15
N ARG A 201 -27.89 0.95 0.41
CA ARG A 201 -28.49 -0.38 0.14
C ARG A 201 -27.66 -1.26 -0.83
N GLY A 202 -26.36 -0.98 -1.00
CA GLY A 202 -25.45 -1.76 -1.85
C GLY A 202 -24.80 -2.91 -1.08
N THR A 203 -24.57 -4.03 -1.75
CA THR A 203 -23.80 -5.15 -1.21
C THR A 203 -22.33 -4.98 -1.57
N VAL A 204 -21.45 -4.90 -0.57
CA VAL A 204 -19.99 -4.89 -0.73
C VAL A 204 -19.42 -6.21 -0.20
N PRO A 205 -18.53 -6.90 -0.95
CA PRO A 205 -17.85 -8.09 -0.45
C PRO A 205 -17.09 -7.84 0.85
N ALA A 206 -17.04 -8.86 1.72
CA ALA A 206 -16.41 -8.74 3.03
C ALA A 206 -14.93 -8.34 2.97
N GLY A 207 -14.17 -8.86 2.00
CA GLY A 207 -12.77 -8.49 1.78
C GLY A 207 -12.57 -7.00 1.53
N TRP A 208 -13.37 -6.40 0.64
CA TRP A 208 -13.31 -4.96 0.36
C TRP A 208 -13.73 -4.10 1.56
N ARG A 209 -14.72 -4.54 2.35
CA ARG A 209 -15.11 -3.83 3.58
C ARG A 209 -13.96 -3.80 4.60
N ARG A 210 -13.35 -4.96 4.88
CA ARG A 210 -12.19 -5.05 5.79
C ARG A 210 -11.03 -4.19 5.31
N TRP A 211 -10.68 -4.31 4.02
CA TRP A 211 -9.61 -3.49 3.42
C TRP A 211 -9.90 -1.98 3.57
N ALA A 212 -11.13 -1.54 3.32
CA ALA A 212 -11.48 -0.13 3.44
C ALA A 212 -11.43 0.38 4.90
N GLU A 213 -11.84 -0.46 5.86
CA GLU A 213 -11.69 -0.17 7.29
C GLU A 213 -10.21 -0.06 7.67
N GLU A 214 -9.37 -1.01 7.27
CA GLU A 214 -7.92 -1.00 7.54
C GLU A 214 -7.21 0.24 6.96
N VAL A 215 -7.59 0.68 5.75
CA VAL A 215 -7.00 1.87 5.11
C VAL A 215 -7.45 3.17 5.78
N LEU A 216 -8.71 3.26 6.20
CA LEU A 216 -9.29 4.50 6.75
C LEU A 216 -9.06 4.65 8.25
N GLU A 217 -9.06 3.54 8.96
CA GLU A 217 -8.92 3.41 10.41
C GLU A 217 -7.76 2.45 10.74
N PRO A 218 -6.53 2.76 10.28
CA PRO A 218 -5.39 1.91 10.56
C PRO A 218 -5.15 1.82 12.06
N THR A 219 -5.06 0.59 12.58
CA THR A 219 -4.69 0.33 13.97
C THR A 219 -3.21 0.63 14.14
N VAL A 220 -2.86 1.91 14.29
CA VAL A 220 -1.53 2.30 14.72
C VAL A 220 -1.40 1.93 16.19
N ASP A 221 -0.29 1.25 16.54
CA ASP A 221 0.14 1.16 17.93
C ASP A 221 0.50 2.58 18.39
N TRP A 222 -0.52 3.32 18.81
CA TRP A 222 -0.44 4.74 19.12
C TRP A 222 0.57 4.99 20.25
N ARG A 223 0.86 3.97 21.07
CA ARG A 223 1.92 4.01 22.08
C ARG A 223 3.30 4.17 21.44
N LYS A 224 3.60 3.42 20.38
CA LYS A 224 4.86 3.56 19.62
C LYS A 224 4.92 4.87 18.87
N ALA A 225 3.81 5.32 18.28
CA ALA A 225 3.75 6.61 17.60
C ALA A 225 3.99 7.77 18.57
N LEU A 226 3.34 7.75 19.74
CA LEU A 226 3.55 8.71 20.83
C LEU A 226 4.99 8.68 21.33
N THR A 227 5.54 7.49 21.59
CA THR A 227 6.95 7.32 22.02
C THR A 227 7.91 7.89 20.99
N GLY A 228 7.70 7.62 19.70
CA GLY A 228 8.51 8.16 18.61
C GLY A 228 8.46 9.69 18.56
N ALA A 229 7.25 10.26 18.60
CA ALA A 229 7.05 11.71 18.56
C ALA A 229 7.68 12.42 19.78
N VAL A 230 7.54 11.87 20.99
CA VAL A 230 8.16 12.45 22.20
C VAL A 230 9.69 12.33 22.13
N ARG A 231 10.23 11.19 21.68
CA ARG A 231 11.67 11.02 21.51
C ARG A 231 12.25 11.97 20.46
N GLU A 232 11.56 12.16 19.34
CA GLU A 232 11.94 13.13 18.32
C GLU A 232 11.94 14.55 18.87
N ALA A 233 10.88 14.97 19.55
CA ALA A 233 10.79 16.28 20.19
C ALA A 233 11.87 16.50 21.26
N ALA A 234 12.16 15.47 22.07
CA ALA A 234 13.21 15.51 23.08
C ALA A 234 14.62 15.54 22.46
N ALA A 235 14.84 14.85 21.34
CA ALA A 235 16.09 14.88 20.58
C ALA A 235 16.30 16.25 19.92
N TRP A 236 15.26 16.82 19.32
CA TRP A 236 15.27 18.16 18.73
C TRP A 236 15.61 19.23 19.77
N ALA A 237 14.98 19.18 20.95
CA ALA A 237 15.29 20.06 22.08
C ALA A 237 16.63 19.75 22.77
N GLY A 238 17.13 18.52 22.62
CA GLY A 238 18.41 18.05 23.13
C GLY A 238 19.61 18.66 22.41
N GLY A 239 19.39 19.27 21.24
CA GLY A 239 20.38 20.09 20.56
C GLY A 239 20.82 21.29 21.41
N ALA A 240 22.10 21.61 21.32
CA ALA A 240 22.70 22.79 21.91
C ALA A 240 22.30 24.04 21.08
N VAL A 241 21.01 24.38 21.08
CA VAL A 241 20.40 25.31 20.10
C VAL A 241 20.32 26.76 20.56
N ASP A 242 20.61 27.05 21.83
CA ASP A 242 20.45 28.40 22.38
C ASP A 242 21.75 28.92 22.99
N TYR A 243 22.07 30.18 22.70
CA TYR A 243 23.29 30.84 23.14
C TYR A 243 23.06 31.53 24.49
N THR A 244 23.92 31.27 25.48
CA THR A 244 23.87 31.96 26.78
C THR A 244 25.20 32.57 27.17
N TYR A 245 25.12 33.79 27.71
CA TYR A 245 26.25 34.54 28.27
C TYR A 245 26.31 34.45 29.80
N ARG A 246 25.42 33.68 30.46
CA ARG A 246 25.39 33.54 31.92
C ARG A 246 26.68 32.94 32.48
N ARG A 247 27.35 32.07 31.71
CA ARG A 247 28.67 31.53 32.03
C ARG A 247 29.59 31.74 30.82
N PRO A 248 30.71 32.47 30.96
CA PRO A 248 31.65 32.68 29.85
C PRO A 248 32.17 31.34 29.33
N SER A 249 32.24 31.21 28.00
CA SER A 249 32.77 30.01 27.35
C SER A 249 34.21 29.74 27.79
N ARG A 250 34.56 28.45 27.98
CA ARG A 250 35.96 28.03 28.27
C ARG A 250 36.93 28.39 27.15
N ARG A 251 36.43 28.77 25.98
CA ARG A 251 37.21 29.27 24.83
C ARG A 251 37.53 30.76 24.90
N THR A 252 36.85 31.52 25.75
CA THR A 252 37.08 32.97 25.91
C THR A 252 38.51 33.32 26.36
N PRO A 253 39.16 32.58 27.28
CA PRO A 253 40.57 32.82 27.62
C PRO A 253 41.53 32.67 26.43
N ALA A 254 41.24 31.75 25.49
CA ALA A 254 42.08 31.53 24.30
C ALA A 254 42.03 32.69 23.29
N LEU A 255 41.06 33.60 23.40
CA LEU A 255 40.95 34.84 22.61
C LEU A 255 41.44 36.08 23.39
N GLY A 256 42.28 35.87 24.41
CA GLY A 256 42.84 36.95 25.23
C GLY A 256 41.81 37.67 26.11
N GLY A 257 40.64 37.06 26.36
CA GLY A 257 39.60 37.59 27.25
C GLY A 257 38.87 38.84 26.76
N ARG A 258 39.19 39.34 25.55
CA ARG A 258 38.61 40.58 24.99
C ARG A 258 37.22 40.39 24.40
N VAL A 259 36.89 39.15 24.02
CA VAL A 259 35.61 38.79 23.40
C VAL A 259 34.92 37.74 24.27
N VAL A 260 33.79 38.11 24.88
CA VAL A 260 32.95 37.15 25.61
C VAL A 260 32.20 36.32 24.58
N LEU A 261 32.50 35.03 24.50
CA LEU A 261 31.81 34.11 23.61
C LEU A 261 30.61 33.49 24.35
N PRO A 262 29.47 33.31 23.67
CA PRO A 262 28.36 32.59 24.26
C PRO A 262 28.75 31.12 24.47
N SER A 263 28.14 30.51 25.49
CA SER A 263 28.11 29.05 25.67
C SER A 263 26.79 28.52 25.12
N LEU A 264 26.78 27.30 24.59
CA LEU A 264 25.53 26.68 24.17
C LEU A 264 24.85 26.06 25.39
N ARG A 265 23.56 26.33 25.55
CA ARG A 265 22.72 25.73 26.56
C ARG A 265 21.78 24.72 25.90
N ARG A 266 21.58 23.58 26.55
CA ARG A 266 20.49 22.64 26.25
C ARG A 266 19.23 23.11 26.99
N PRO A 267 18.21 23.65 26.33
CA PRO A 267 16.93 23.94 26.98
C PRO A 267 16.26 22.63 27.43
N LEU A 268 15.55 22.66 28.56
CA LEU A 268 14.64 21.57 28.93
C LEU A 268 13.34 21.76 28.13
N PRO A 269 12.91 20.78 27.31
CA PRO A 269 11.66 20.90 26.56
C PRO A 269 10.47 20.98 27.52
N ARG A 270 9.50 21.83 27.18
CA ARG A 270 8.18 21.86 27.81
C ARG A 270 7.20 21.20 26.85
N VAL A 271 6.78 19.98 27.17
CA VAL A 271 5.82 19.22 26.36
C VAL A 271 4.43 19.43 26.94
N ALA A 272 3.46 19.79 26.08
CA ALA A 272 2.04 19.78 26.42
C ALA A 272 1.40 18.59 25.70
N VAL A 273 0.72 17.73 26.44
CA VAL A 273 -0.04 16.61 25.88
C VAL A 273 -1.52 16.94 26.02
N VAL A 274 -2.23 16.92 24.89
CA VAL A 274 -3.68 17.13 24.85
C VAL A 274 -4.32 15.78 24.56
N VAL A 275 -5.17 15.31 25.47
CA VAL A 275 -5.96 14.10 25.29
C VAL A 275 -7.37 14.52 24.92
N ASP A 276 -7.82 14.14 23.72
CA ASP A 276 -9.20 14.37 23.31
C ASP A 276 -10.15 13.47 24.13
N THR A 277 -11.28 14.03 24.54
CA THR A 277 -12.33 13.35 25.32
C THR A 277 -13.66 13.36 24.56
N SER A 278 -13.61 13.46 23.23
CA SER A 278 -14.78 13.34 22.37
C SER A 278 -15.54 12.04 22.65
N GLY A 279 -16.84 12.02 22.30
CA GLY A 279 -17.79 10.99 22.76
C GLY A 279 -17.50 9.54 22.36
N SER A 280 -16.42 9.26 21.64
CA SER A 280 -15.91 7.92 21.35
C SER A 280 -14.90 7.38 22.37
N MET A 281 -14.48 8.17 23.36
CA MET A 281 -13.50 7.76 24.38
C MET A 281 -14.21 7.23 25.64
N GLY A 282 -13.98 5.96 25.99
CA GLY A 282 -14.43 5.39 27.26
C GLY A 282 -13.46 5.66 28.42
N ASP A 283 -13.87 5.31 29.65
CA ASP A 283 -13.04 5.45 30.85
C ASP A 283 -11.73 4.64 30.75
N ASP A 284 -11.80 3.45 30.16
CA ASP A 284 -10.63 2.59 29.93
C ASP A 284 -9.65 3.18 28.91
N ASP A 285 -10.15 3.84 27.87
CA ASP A 285 -9.32 4.50 26.84
C ASP A 285 -8.59 5.72 27.42
N LEU A 286 -9.29 6.50 28.24
CA LEU A 286 -8.71 7.65 28.93
C LEU A 286 -7.65 7.21 29.95
N ALA A 287 -7.93 6.15 30.72
CA ALA A 287 -6.99 5.56 31.66
C ALA A 287 -5.72 5.05 30.94
N ALA A 288 -5.89 4.36 29.82
CA ALA A 288 -4.77 3.88 29.01
C ALA A 288 -3.94 5.04 28.43
N ALA A 289 -4.58 6.10 27.92
CA ALA A 289 -3.91 7.29 27.42
C ALA A 289 -3.05 7.98 28.48
N LEU A 290 -3.62 8.21 29.68
CA LEU A 290 -2.90 8.85 30.79
C LEU A 290 -1.76 7.99 31.34
N ALA A 291 -1.96 6.67 31.42
CA ALA A 291 -0.93 5.73 31.85
C ALA A 291 0.26 5.74 30.88
N GLU A 292 0.00 5.72 29.57
CA GLU A 292 1.06 5.71 28.57
C GLU A 292 1.83 7.03 28.50
N VAL A 293 1.13 8.16 28.55
CA VAL A 293 1.77 9.48 28.63
C VAL A 293 2.67 9.56 29.86
N SER A 294 2.21 9.06 31.00
CA SER A 294 3.00 9.00 32.23
C SER A 294 4.22 8.08 32.10
N GLY A 295 4.10 6.96 31.39
CA GLY A 295 5.20 6.03 31.11
C GLY A 295 6.27 6.66 30.23
N VAL A 296 5.86 7.23 29.09
CA VAL A 296 6.78 7.89 28.13
C VAL A 296 7.50 9.07 28.78
N LEU A 297 6.84 9.87 29.61
CA LEU A 297 7.47 10.99 30.33
C LEU A 297 8.50 10.56 31.39
N ARG A 298 8.48 9.31 31.86
CA ARG A 298 9.48 8.79 32.81
C ARG A 298 10.70 8.16 32.12
N GLU A 299 10.53 7.66 30.90
CA GLU A 299 11.62 7.04 30.14
C GLU A 299 12.52 8.03 29.39
N VAL A 300 12.05 9.26 29.15
CA VAL A 300 12.73 10.33 28.42
C VAL A 300 13.36 11.33 29.38
#